data_AF-A0A6I4IPH8-F1
#
_entry.id   AF-A0A6I4IPH8-F1
#
_cell.length_a   1.000
_cell.length_b   1.000
_cell.length_c   1.000
_cell.angle_alpha   90.00
_cell.angle_beta   90.00
_cell.angle_gamma   90.00
#
_symmetry.space_group_name_H-M   'P 1'
#
loop_
_entity.id
_entity.type
_entity.pdbx_description
1 polymer ?
#
loop_
_entity_poly.entity_id
_entity_poly.type
_entity_poly.pdbx_seq_one_letter_code
_entity_poly.pdbx_strand_id
1 'polypeptide(L)'
;MKTKLIGGLLVAMFAVSTAAEAQTRTPVINGRESYQKARIRQGERSGQLTHAEARNLARRENSLQRQKMIAKSNGYVSPAERAHLQRKENRISRAIYRKKHNYRHY
;
A
#
# COMPACT_ATOMS: atom_id res chain seq x y z
N MET A 1 -58.78 -35.25 29.33
CA MET A 1 -57.92 -35.65 30.45
C MET A 1 -56.61 -34.86 30.36
N LYS A 2 -56.12 -34.37 31.50
CA LYS A 2 -54.96 -33.47 31.64
C LYS A 2 -53.72 -34.30 31.93
N THR A 3 -52.61 -34.08 31.23
CA THR A 3 -51.26 -34.46 31.70
C THR A 3 -50.24 -33.39 31.30
N LYS A 4 -49.24 -33.22 32.16
CA LYS A 4 -48.44 -32.02 32.40
C LYS A 4 -47.06 -32.07 31.71
N LEU A 5 -46.50 -30.87 31.54
CA LEU A 5 -45.11 -30.53 31.21
C LEU A 5 -44.07 -31.31 32.04
N ILE A 6 -43.06 -31.87 31.36
CA ILE A 6 -41.69 -32.19 31.84
C ILE A 6 -40.82 -32.05 30.58
N GLY A 7 -39.91 -31.08 30.45
CA GLY A 7 -38.62 -31.02 31.14
C GLY A 7 -37.54 -31.49 30.18
N GLY A 8 -36.67 -30.60 29.70
CA GLY A 8 -35.58 -30.97 28.79
C GLY A 8 -34.87 -29.79 28.15
N LEU A 9 -34.00 -29.14 28.92
CA LEU A 9 -32.95 -28.27 28.41
C LEU A 9 -31.96 -29.11 27.59
N LEU A 10 -31.95 -28.97 26.26
CA LEU A 10 -30.83 -29.42 25.43
C LEU A 10 -30.25 -28.22 24.67
N VAL A 11 -29.22 -27.66 25.30
CA VAL A 11 -28.28 -26.70 24.73
C VAL A 11 -27.27 -27.47 23.87
N ALA A 12 -26.88 -26.83 22.76
CA ALA A 12 -25.69 -27.04 21.93
C ALA A 12 -25.71 -28.17 20.88
N MET A 13 -25.70 -27.74 19.61
CA MET A 13 -24.45 -27.81 18.84
C MET A 13 -24.40 -26.72 17.78
N PHE A 14 -23.61 -25.70 18.11
CA PHE A 14 -23.07 -24.68 17.21
C PHE A 14 -22.08 -25.34 16.25
N ALA A 15 -22.31 -25.24 14.94
CA ALA A 15 -21.24 -25.36 13.93
C ALA A 15 -21.67 -24.74 12.58
N VAL A 16 -22.12 -23.48 12.58
CA VAL A 16 -22.07 -22.67 11.35
C VAL A 16 -20.67 -22.08 11.27
N SER A 17 -19.74 -22.87 10.74
CA SER A 17 -18.35 -22.45 10.46
C SER A 17 -18.19 -22.00 9.01
N THR A 18 -19.00 -21.04 8.55
CA THR A 18 -18.82 -20.39 7.23
C THR A 18 -18.27 -18.97 7.34
N ALA A 19 -17.66 -18.60 8.48
CA ALA A 19 -17.07 -17.29 8.70
C ALA A 19 -15.54 -17.33 8.70
N ALA A 20 -14.91 -17.69 7.58
CA ALA A 20 -13.46 -17.50 7.40
C ALA A 20 -13.05 -17.06 5.98
N GLU A 21 -14.00 -16.66 5.12
CA GLU A 21 -13.68 -16.02 3.83
C GLU A 21 -13.69 -14.48 3.92
N ALA A 22 -13.60 -13.94 5.12
CA ALA A 22 -13.42 -12.51 5.31
C ALA A 22 -11.92 -12.16 5.21
N GLN A 23 -11.57 -11.34 4.21
CA GLN A 23 -10.39 -10.45 4.20
C GLN A 23 -9.06 -10.98 3.63
N THR A 24 -9.00 -11.28 2.33
CA THR A 24 -7.75 -11.05 1.56
C THR A 24 -7.97 -10.10 0.39
N ARG A 25 -8.89 -9.13 0.53
CA ARG A 25 -8.71 -7.84 -0.16
C ARG A 25 -7.50 -7.16 0.49
N THR A 26 -6.30 -7.49 0.02
CA THR A 26 -5.09 -6.74 0.37
C THR A 26 -5.39 -5.27 0.04
N PRO A 27 -5.49 -4.38 1.05
CA PRO A 27 -5.79 -2.98 0.78
C PRO A 27 -4.72 -2.44 -0.16
N VAL A 28 -5.20 -1.90 -1.27
CA VAL A 28 -4.45 -1.44 -2.44
C VAL A 28 -3.09 -0.88 -2.03
N ILE A 29 -2.00 -1.53 -2.46
CA ILE A 29 -0.66 -0.94 -2.38
C ILE A 29 -0.68 0.28 -3.29
N ASN A 30 -0.89 1.42 -2.64
CA ASN A 30 -1.35 2.73 -3.09
C ASN A 30 -0.89 3.24 -4.48
N GLY A 31 -1.81 3.98 -5.13
CA GLY A 31 -1.65 4.73 -6.38
C GLY A 31 -0.96 6.10 -6.25
N ARG A 32 0.01 6.23 -5.33
CA ARG A 32 0.76 7.49 -5.13
C ARG A 32 1.81 7.76 -6.20
N GLU A 33 2.15 6.76 -7.01
CA GLU A 33 3.13 6.85 -8.10
C GLU A 33 2.79 7.92 -9.12
N SER A 34 1.52 8.05 -9.50
CA SER A 34 1.07 9.07 -10.47
C SER A 34 1.37 10.48 -9.95
N TYR A 35 1.08 10.71 -8.67
CA TYR A 35 1.35 11.97 -7.98
C TYR A 35 2.85 12.25 -7.84
N GLN A 36 3.67 11.24 -7.50
CA GLN A 36 5.12 11.40 -7.44
C GLN A 36 5.72 11.73 -8.82
N LYS A 37 5.29 11.03 -9.88
CA LYS A 37 5.69 11.33 -11.25
C LYS A 37 5.26 12.75 -11.67
N ALA A 38 4.07 13.18 -11.29
CA ALA A 38 3.60 14.55 -11.55
C ALA A 38 4.48 15.60 -10.85
N ARG A 39 4.86 15.38 -9.58
CA ARG A 39 5.76 16.27 -8.84
C ARG A 39 7.16 16.35 -9.44
N ILE A 40 7.69 15.23 -9.95
CA ILE A 40 8.99 15.20 -10.64
C ILE A 40 8.90 16.01 -11.93
N ARG A 41 7.90 15.75 -12.79
CA ARG A 41 7.72 16.51 -14.05
C ARG A 41 7.47 17.99 -13.80
N GLN A 42 6.67 18.33 -12.80
CA GLN A 42 6.43 19.71 -12.43
C GLN A 42 7.74 20.38 -11.98
N GLY A 43 8.52 19.71 -11.13
CA GLY A 43 9.81 20.25 -10.67
C GLY A 43 10.82 20.42 -11.80
N GLU A 44 10.86 19.51 -12.76
CA GLU A 44 11.70 19.65 -13.97
C GLU A 44 11.24 20.83 -14.83
N ARG A 45 9.94 20.97 -15.08
CA ARG A 45 9.37 22.07 -15.89
C ARG A 45 9.53 23.44 -15.24
N SER A 46 9.39 23.53 -13.91
CA SER A 46 9.55 24.78 -13.18
C SER A 46 11.00 25.13 -12.88
N GLY A 47 11.95 24.29 -13.29
CA GLY A 47 13.36 24.44 -12.96
C GLY A 47 13.73 24.05 -11.53
N GLN A 48 12.74 23.74 -10.65
CA GLN A 48 12.94 23.29 -9.26
C GLN A 48 13.72 21.98 -9.12
N LEU A 49 13.87 21.21 -10.19
CA LEU A 49 14.71 20.03 -10.29
C LEU A 49 15.57 20.15 -11.54
N THR A 50 16.86 19.87 -11.42
CA THR A 50 17.68 19.68 -12.62
C THR A 50 17.27 18.40 -13.36
N HIS A 51 17.53 18.32 -14.66
CA HIS A 51 17.25 17.11 -15.45
C HIS A 51 17.89 15.85 -14.82
N ALA A 52 19.11 15.97 -14.30
CA ALA A 52 19.80 14.87 -13.63
C ALA A 52 19.09 14.45 -12.32
N GLU A 53 18.58 15.39 -11.54
CA GLU A 53 17.81 15.10 -10.32
C GLU A 53 16.47 14.46 -10.63
N ALA A 54 15.73 14.99 -11.62
CA ALA A 54 14.48 14.42 -12.09
C ALA A 54 14.67 12.97 -12.58
N ARG A 55 15.70 12.72 -13.41
CA ARG A 55 16.05 11.38 -13.89
C ARG A 55 16.39 10.42 -12.74
N ASN A 56 17.14 10.88 -11.74
CA ASN A 56 17.49 10.06 -10.58
C ASN A 56 16.27 9.73 -9.71
N LEU A 57 15.35 10.68 -9.52
CA LEU A 57 14.09 10.44 -8.80
C LEU A 57 13.19 9.45 -9.56
N ALA A 58 13.07 9.60 -10.90
CA ALA A 58 12.31 8.69 -11.75
C ALA A 58 12.85 7.25 -11.71
N ARG A 59 14.18 7.08 -11.69
CA ARG A 59 14.81 5.75 -11.53
C ARG A 59 14.45 5.09 -10.19
N ARG A 60 14.39 5.88 -9.10
CA ARG A 60 14.01 5.38 -7.77
C ARG A 60 12.55 4.94 -7.73
N GLU A 61 11.65 5.71 -8.34
CA GLU A 61 10.24 5.34 -8.51
C GLU A 61 10.09 4.05 -9.32
N ASN A 62 10.82 3.91 -10.44
CA ASN A 62 10.79 2.70 -11.25
C ASN A 62 11.32 1.47 -10.49
N SER A 63 12.34 1.63 -9.65
CA SER A 63 12.82 0.56 -8.77
C SER A 63 11.77 0.14 -7.73
N LEU A 64 11.07 1.11 -7.12
CA LEU A 64 9.96 0.81 -6.21
C LEU A 64 8.85 0.06 -6.95
N GLN A 65 8.53 0.46 -8.19
CA GLN A 65 7.49 -0.21 -8.96
C GLN A 65 7.83 -1.67 -9.27
N ARG A 66 9.10 -1.95 -9.62
CA ARG A 66 9.55 -3.35 -9.77
C ARG A 66 9.40 -4.15 -8.49
N GLN A 67 9.71 -3.57 -7.33
CA GLN A 67 9.51 -4.25 -6.05
C GLN A 67 8.03 -4.47 -5.73
N LYS A 68 7.15 -3.52 -6.04
CA LYS A 68 5.70 -3.70 -5.92
C LYS A 68 5.19 -4.83 -6.82
N MET A 69 5.72 -4.97 -8.03
CA MET A 69 5.36 -6.06 -8.94
C MET A 69 5.85 -7.42 -8.41
N ILE A 70 7.10 -7.50 -7.94
CA ILE A 70 7.66 -8.72 -7.34
C ILE A 70 6.87 -9.12 -6.09
N ALA A 71 6.58 -8.19 -5.19
CA ALA A 71 5.79 -8.48 -4.00
C ALA A 71 4.39 -9.00 -4.35
N LYS A 72 3.83 -8.60 -5.49
CA LYS A 72 2.52 -9.07 -5.97
C LYS A 72 2.58 -10.38 -6.75
N SER A 73 3.75 -10.86 -7.16
CA SER A 73 3.86 -11.99 -8.11
C SER A 73 3.42 -13.31 -7.52
N ASN A 74 3.49 -13.46 -6.19
CA ASN A 74 3.03 -14.63 -5.43
C ASN A 74 1.52 -14.55 -5.08
N GLY A 75 0.80 -13.52 -5.52
CA GLY A 75 -0.62 -13.30 -5.23
C GLY A 75 -0.93 -12.75 -3.83
N TYR A 76 0.07 -12.64 -2.94
CA TYR A 76 -0.12 -12.17 -1.57
C TYR A 76 1.02 -11.27 -1.10
N VAL A 77 0.68 -10.03 -0.76
CA VAL A 77 1.65 -9.11 -0.13
C VAL A 77 1.48 -9.14 1.38
N SER A 78 2.49 -9.65 2.07
CA SER A 78 2.53 -9.71 3.52
C SER A 78 2.52 -8.31 4.17
N PRO A 79 2.10 -8.20 5.44
CA PRO A 79 2.18 -6.95 6.20
C PRO A 79 3.61 -6.38 6.25
N ALA A 80 4.63 -7.23 6.35
CA ALA A 80 6.03 -6.83 6.40
C ALA A 80 6.50 -6.22 5.06
N GLU A 81 6.17 -6.85 3.93
CA GLU A 81 6.46 -6.34 2.59
C GLU A 81 5.73 -5.01 2.36
N ARG A 82 4.46 -4.92 2.76
CA ARG A 82 3.69 -3.67 2.68
C ARG A 82 4.37 -2.55 3.47
N ALA A 83 4.77 -2.81 4.71
CA ALA A 83 5.48 -1.83 5.53
C ALA A 83 6.83 -1.43 4.92
N HIS A 84 7.55 -2.37 4.30
CA HIS A 84 8.79 -2.07 3.57
C HIS A 84 8.55 -1.16 2.37
N LEU A 85 7.60 -1.52 1.49
CA LEU A 85 7.24 -0.75 0.30
C LEU A 85 6.76 0.66 0.67
N GLN A 86 5.92 0.78 1.71
CA GLN A 86 5.43 2.07 2.19
C GLN A 86 6.54 2.95 2.74
N ARG A 87 7.49 2.38 3.51
CA ARG A 87 8.67 3.12 3.97
C ARG A 87 9.52 3.63 2.81
N LYS A 88 9.70 2.80 1.77
CA LYS A 88 10.46 3.18 0.58
C LYS A 88 9.77 4.29 -0.21
N GLU A 89 8.46 4.19 -0.44
CA GLU A 89 7.64 5.23 -1.08
C GLU A 89 7.76 6.57 -0.31
N ASN A 90 7.62 6.53 1.02
CA ASN A 90 7.74 7.71 1.85
C ASN A 90 9.15 8.33 1.79
N ARG A 91 10.20 7.51 1.68
CA ARG A 91 11.58 7.98 1.49
C ARG A 91 11.75 8.70 0.15
N ILE A 92 11.16 8.17 -0.92
CA ILE A 92 11.22 8.82 -2.24
C ILE A 92 10.43 10.14 -2.22
N SER A 93 9.23 10.16 -1.64
CA SER A 93 8.43 11.39 -1.54
C SER A 93 9.16 12.51 -0.80
N ARG A 94 9.86 12.18 0.29
CA ARG A 94 10.74 13.10 1.02
C ARG A 94 11.94 13.54 0.19
N ALA A 95 12.51 12.66 -0.62
CA ALA A 95 13.59 13.01 -1.53
C ALA A 95 13.12 13.99 -2.62
N ILE A 96 11.94 13.77 -3.22
CA ILE A 96 11.32 14.71 -4.17
C ILE A 96 11.14 16.07 -3.51
N TYR A 97 10.57 16.11 -2.30
CA TYR A 97 10.38 17.35 -1.56
C TYR A 97 11.70 18.09 -1.32
N ARG A 98 12.69 17.41 -0.73
CA ARG A 98 13.99 18.02 -0.44
C ARG A 98 14.69 18.52 -1.69
N LYS A 99 14.64 17.76 -2.79
CA LYS A 99 15.27 18.16 -4.04
C LYS A 99 14.61 19.38 -4.67
N LYS A 100 13.28 19.45 -4.65
CA LYS A 100 12.52 20.64 -5.12
C LYS A 100 12.80 21.93 -4.32
N HIS A 101 13.31 21.82 -3.09
CA HIS A 101 13.54 22.95 -2.18
C HIS A 101 15.02 23.06 -1.78
N ASN A 102 15.95 22.49 -2.55
CA ASN A 102 17.36 22.45 -2.18
C ASN A 102 18.12 23.74 -2.54
N TYR A 103 17.41 24.81 -2.93
CA TYR A 103 17.95 26.13 -3.30
C TYR A 103 19.12 26.10 -4.30
N ARG A 104 19.27 25.03 -5.10
CA ARG A 104 20.35 24.91 -6.09
C ARG A 104 20.11 25.75 -7.37
N HIS A 105 19.15 26.66 -7.36
CA HIS A 105 18.78 27.48 -8.50
C HIS A 105 19.58 28.80 -8.46
N TYR A 106 20.72 28.82 -9.16
CA TYR A 106 21.42 30.01 -9.62
C TYR A 106 21.49 29.95 -11.15
#